data_AF-A0A848ZA49-F1
#
_entry.id   AF-A0A848ZA49-F1
#
_cell.length_a   1.000
_cell.length_b   1.000
_cell.length_c   1.000
_cell.angle_alpha   90.00
_cell.angle_beta   90.00
_cell.angle_gamma   90.00
#
_symmetry.space_group_name_H-M   'P 1'
#
loop_
_entity.id
_entity.type
_entity.pdbx_description
1 polymer ?
#
loop_
_entity_poly.entity_id
_entity_poly.type
_entity_poly.pdbx_seq_one_letter_code
_entity_poly.pdbx_strand_id
1 'polypeptide(L)'
;MGFHGYAGHILYVDLSAKKVKKETLSGELIRNYIGNLGINTKLAYDLIQPETDPLSPENPIIFGTGPLGGTTAPACSRSNANYKSPLTHLFGSANSGDSIALMLKFAGFDHLVISGKAEGPVYLKIDDDEVQILDATHLWGKDVFETTDTLWAELKDYWINCIGPAGENLVRFASAVTNKHSLYGRTGIGAVMGSKNLKAIVARGSKGITVADRKRFFKIVD
;
A
#
# COMPACT_ATOMS: atom_id res chain seq x y z
N MET A 1 -17.43 -14.09 6.77
CA MET A 1 -16.48 -13.49 7.73
C MET A 1 -17.29 -12.63 8.70
N GLY A 2 -17.14 -12.81 10.01
CA GLY A 2 -18.02 -12.18 11.03
C GLY A 2 -17.70 -10.73 11.38
N PHE A 3 -16.85 -10.05 10.61
CA PHE A 3 -16.42 -8.67 10.88
C PHE A 3 -16.80 -7.77 9.71
N HIS A 4 -17.59 -6.74 9.98
CA HIS A 4 -17.95 -5.69 9.02
C HIS A 4 -16.92 -4.56 9.02
N GLY A 5 -16.83 -3.82 7.93
CA GLY A 5 -15.80 -2.80 7.70
C GLY A 5 -14.48 -3.34 7.15
N TYR A 6 -14.36 -4.64 6.95
CA TYR A 6 -13.13 -5.29 6.46
C TYR A 6 -13.38 -5.95 5.11
N ALA A 7 -12.34 -5.95 4.27
CA ALA A 7 -12.33 -6.67 2.99
C ALA A 7 -12.00 -8.16 3.19
N GLY A 8 -11.26 -8.48 4.26
CA GLY A 8 -11.08 -9.83 4.80
C GLY A 8 -9.76 -10.50 4.48
N HIS A 9 -8.82 -9.82 3.81
CA HIS A 9 -7.56 -10.44 3.40
C HIS A 9 -6.35 -9.52 3.55
N ILE A 10 -5.20 -10.16 3.72
CA ILE A 10 -3.86 -9.57 3.57
C ILE A 10 -3.27 -10.10 2.26
N LEU A 11 -2.78 -9.21 1.41
CA LEU A 11 -2.06 -9.56 0.19
C LEU A 11 -0.55 -9.51 0.45
N TYR A 12 0.15 -10.61 0.21
CA TYR A 12 1.60 -10.69 0.27
C TYR A 12 2.17 -10.79 -1.14
N VAL A 13 3.15 -9.94 -1.46
CA VAL A 13 3.84 -9.91 -2.74
C VAL A 13 5.35 -9.97 -2.49
N ASP A 14 5.99 -11.03 -2.99
CA ASP A 14 7.44 -11.18 -3.00
C ASP A 14 7.97 -10.86 -4.40
N LEU A 15 8.69 -9.76 -4.53
CA LEU A 15 9.23 -9.27 -5.80
C LEU A 15 10.41 -10.10 -6.32
N SER A 16 11.17 -10.75 -5.42
CA SER A 16 12.30 -11.60 -5.79
C SER A 16 11.80 -12.94 -6.32
N ALA A 17 10.84 -13.55 -5.61
CA ALA A 17 10.25 -14.83 -6.01
C ALA A 17 9.13 -14.67 -7.06
N LYS A 18 8.73 -13.43 -7.39
CA LYS A 18 7.57 -13.09 -8.21
C LYS A 18 6.30 -13.83 -7.75
N LYS A 19 6.12 -13.95 -6.43
CA LYS A 19 5.02 -14.71 -5.81
C LYS A 19 3.99 -13.78 -5.21
N VAL A 20 2.73 -14.15 -5.40
CA VAL A 20 1.58 -13.51 -4.78
C VAL A 20 0.88 -14.53 -3.89
N LYS A 21 0.57 -14.14 -2.65
CA LYS A 21 -0.17 -14.96 -1.69
C LYS A 21 -1.26 -14.13 -1.05
N LYS A 22 -2.49 -14.64 -1.08
CA LYS A 22 -3.64 -14.09 -0.36
C LYS A 22 -3.84 -14.87 0.93
N GLU A 23 -3.87 -14.18 2.06
CA GLU A 23 -4.19 -14.79 3.37
C GLU A 23 -5.43 -14.16 3.97
N THR A 24 -6.20 -14.94 4.72
CA THR A 24 -7.35 -14.43 5.47
C THR A 24 -6.89 -13.54 6.62
N LEU A 25 -7.48 -12.35 6.72
CA LEU A 25 -7.25 -11.47 7.86
C LEU A 25 -7.82 -12.09 9.13
N SER A 26 -6.97 -12.42 10.10
CA SER A 26 -7.42 -13.15 11.29
C SER A 26 -8.31 -12.27 12.20
N GLY A 27 -9.27 -12.90 12.86
CA GLY A 27 -10.11 -12.22 13.86
C GLY A 27 -9.31 -11.72 15.07
N GLU A 28 -8.17 -12.34 15.38
CA GLU A 28 -7.25 -11.89 16.41
C GLU A 28 -6.62 -10.55 16.04
N LEU A 29 -6.11 -10.42 14.81
CA LEU A 29 -5.53 -9.16 14.33
C LEU A 29 -6.56 -8.03 14.37
N ILE A 30 -7.79 -8.31 13.94
CA ILE A 30 -8.90 -7.36 13.96
C ILE A 30 -9.23 -6.92 15.41
N ARG A 31 -9.37 -7.87 16.34
CA ARG A 31 -9.77 -7.54 17.73
C ARG A 31 -8.67 -6.82 18.51
N ASN A 32 -7.42 -7.21 18.29
CA ASN A 32 -6.30 -6.70 19.09
C ASN A 32 -5.70 -5.40 18.52
N TYR A 33 -5.80 -5.18 17.21
CA TYR A 33 -5.10 -4.08 16.54
C TYR A 33 -5.98 -3.24 15.61
N ILE A 34 -7.28 -3.56 15.49
CA ILE A 34 -8.29 -2.84 14.70
C ILE A 34 -8.00 -2.89 13.19
N GLY A 35 -6.94 -2.24 12.72
CA GLY A 35 -6.61 -2.09 11.30
C GLY A 35 -5.56 -1.02 11.11
N ASN A 36 -5.30 -0.67 9.84
CA ASN A 36 -4.38 0.42 9.49
C ASN A 36 -3.04 0.31 10.25
N LEU A 37 -2.61 1.38 10.94
CA LEU A 37 -1.36 1.43 11.70
C LEU A 37 -1.23 0.30 12.72
N GLY A 38 -2.32 -0.11 13.39
CA GLY A 38 -2.25 -1.16 14.41
C GLY A 38 -1.81 -2.50 13.83
N ILE A 39 -2.56 -3.00 12.84
CA ILE A 39 -2.21 -4.26 12.17
C ILE A 39 -0.90 -4.13 11.40
N ASN A 40 -0.65 -3.01 10.73
CA ASN A 40 0.64 -2.76 10.07
C ASN A 40 1.82 -2.84 11.06
N THR A 41 1.66 -2.30 12.27
CA THR A 41 2.71 -2.34 13.31
C THR A 41 2.93 -3.75 13.80
N LYS A 42 1.86 -4.54 14.00
CA LYS A 42 2.01 -5.95 14.37
C LYS A 42 2.72 -6.74 13.28
N LEU A 43 2.34 -6.56 12.01
CA LEU A 43 3.02 -7.19 10.88
C LEU A 43 4.49 -6.76 10.79
N ALA A 44 4.78 -5.47 10.97
CA ALA A 44 6.14 -4.95 10.99
C ALA A 44 6.96 -5.55 12.13
N TYR A 45 6.38 -5.69 13.32
CA TYR A 45 7.04 -6.32 14.47
C TYR A 45 7.42 -7.78 14.18
N ASP A 46 6.56 -8.52 13.48
CA ASP A 46 6.81 -9.92 13.14
C ASP A 46 7.81 -10.09 11.99
N LEU A 47 7.82 -9.16 11.04
CA LEU A 47 8.55 -9.28 9.78
C LEU A 47 9.88 -8.53 9.75
N ILE A 48 10.07 -7.51 10.58
CA ILE A 48 11.25 -6.63 10.55
C ILE A 48 12.14 -6.93 11.75
N GLN A 49 13.33 -7.46 11.49
CA GLN A 49 14.31 -7.68 12.54
C GLN A 49 15.03 -6.35 12.92
N PRO A 50 15.47 -6.19 14.18
CA PRO A 50 16.19 -5.00 14.62
C PRO A 50 17.42 -4.63 13.78
N GLU A 51 18.08 -5.62 13.18
CA GLU A 51 19.27 -5.49 12.35
C GLU A 51 18.99 -5.33 10.85
N THR A 52 17.74 -5.48 10.40
CA THR A 52 17.37 -5.34 8.98
C THR A 52 17.88 -4.00 8.41
N ASP A 53 18.58 -4.03 7.29
CA ASP A 53 18.97 -2.81 6.57
C ASP A 53 17.71 -2.18 5.92
N PRO A 54 17.39 -0.89 6.18
CA PRO A 54 16.23 -0.24 5.59
C PRO A 54 16.12 -0.29 4.06
N LEU A 55 17.23 -0.44 3.33
CA LEU A 55 17.20 -0.49 1.86
C LEU A 55 17.31 -1.92 1.31
N SER A 56 17.31 -2.93 2.17
CA SER A 56 17.46 -4.32 1.75
C SER A 56 16.14 -4.95 1.26
N PRO A 57 16.21 -6.07 0.52
CA PRO A 57 15.03 -6.85 0.12
C PRO A 57 14.17 -7.32 1.31
N GLU A 58 14.78 -7.55 2.47
CA GLU A 58 14.13 -8.06 3.69
C GLU A 58 13.26 -7.01 4.38
N ASN A 59 13.50 -5.71 4.19
CA ASN A 59 12.64 -4.67 4.76
C ASN A 59 11.30 -4.61 4.00
N PRO A 60 10.16 -5.05 4.56
CA PRO A 60 8.89 -5.05 3.86
C PRO A 60 8.29 -3.64 3.84
N ILE A 61 7.46 -3.37 2.83
CA ILE A 61 6.55 -2.21 2.81
C ILE A 61 5.14 -2.72 3.09
N ILE A 62 4.52 -2.22 4.15
CA ILE A 62 3.20 -2.67 4.60
C ILE A 62 2.22 -1.52 4.46
N PHE A 63 1.33 -1.59 3.47
CA PHE A 63 0.21 -0.66 3.30
C PHE A 63 -1.02 -1.20 4.03
N GLY A 64 -1.82 -0.32 4.62
CA GLY A 64 -3.08 -0.73 5.25
C GLY A 64 -4.04 0.42 5.47
N THR A 65 -5.34 0.11 5.52
CA THR A 65 -6.40 1.05 5.90
C THR A 65 -7.24 0.50 7.05
N GLY A 66 -8.08 1.36 7.63
CA GLY A 66 -8.90 1.02 8.81
C GLY A 66 -10.25 0.42 8.42
N PRO A 67 -11.06 -0.02 9.40
CA PRO A 67 -12.41 -0.54 9.17
C PRO A 67 -13.40 0.47 8.58
N LEU A 68 -13.14 1.77 8.78
CA LEU A 68 -13.96 2.84 8.20
C LEU A 68 -13.52 3.22 6.78
N GLY A 69 -12.34 2.77 6.35
CA GLY A 69 -11.88 2.94 4.98
C GLY A 69 -12.86 2.32 3.99
N GLY A 70 -13.18 3.04 2.92
CA GLY A 70 -14.14 2.56 1.91
C GLY A 70 -15.61 2.56 2.35
N THR A 71 -15.94 3.13 3.51
CA THR A 71 -17.33 3.42 3.93
C THR A 71 -17.66 4.90 3.66
N THR A 72 -18.90 5.32 3.95
CA THR A 72 -19.30 6.74 3.86
C THR A 72 -18.97 7.55 5.11
N ALA A 73 -18.15 7.01 6.04
CA ALA A 73 -17.71 7.77 7.20
C ALA A 73 -16.88 9.00 6.77
N PRO A 74 -17.18 10.20 7.29
CA PRO A 74 -16.47 11.42 6.91
C PRO A 74 -14.97 11.32 7.14
N ALA A 75 -14.19 11.82 6.17
CA ALA A 75 -12.71 11.89 6.22
C ALA A 75 -11.99 10.55 6.47
N CYS A 76 -12.65 9.41 6.25
CA CYS A 76 -12.07 8.07 6.48
C CYS A 76 -11.33 7.49 5.26
N SER A 77 -10.69 8.35 4.44
CA SER A 77 -9.92 7.94 3.25
C SER A 77 -8.42 7.71 3.52
N ARG A 78 -8.03 7.57 4.80
CA ARG A 78 -6.63 7.52 5.24
C ARG A 78 -6.05 6.10 5.25
N SER A 79 -4.75 6.02 5.04
CA SER A 79 -3.95 4.79 5.15
C SER A 79 -2.55 5.07 5.65
N ASN A 80 -1.87 4.02 6.11
CA ASN A 80 -0.45 4.06 6.45
C ASN A 80 0.35 3.09 5.60
N ALA A 81 1.59 3.47 5.36
CA ALA A 81 2.67 2.62 4.90
C ALA A 81 3.72 2.51 6.01
N ASN A 82 4.06 1.28 6.41
CA ASN A 82 4.99 1.00 7.49
C ASN A 82 6.13 0.09 7.01
N TYR A 83 7.33 0.39 7.46
CA TYR A 83 8.60 -0.19 7.01
C TYR A 83 9.71 0.30 7.95
N LYS A 84 10.94 -0.19 7.84
CA LYS A 84 12.10 0.42 8.51
C LYS A 84 12.62 1.62 7.72
N SER A 85 12.70 2.78 8.35
CA SER A 85 13.02 4.05 7.68
C SER A 85 14.51 4.16 7.31
N PRO A 86 14.87 4.44 6.03
CA PRO A 86 16.26 4.66 5.64
C PRO A 86 16.82 6.01 6.11
N LEU A 87 15.95 6.94 6.53
CA LEU A 87 16.37 8.23 7.08
C LEU A 87 16.77 8.13 8.55
N THR A 88 16.01 7.36 9.32
CA THR A 88 16.11 7.35 10.79
C THR A 88 16.62 6.03 11.34
N HIS A 89 16.65 4.96 10.54
CA HIS A 89 16.91 3.58 10.97
C HIS A 89 15.93 3.04 12.03
N LEU A 90 14.83 3.76 12.27
CA LEU A 90 13.76 3.39 13.20
C LEU A 90 12.49 2.96 12.45
N PHE A 91 11.42 2.70 13.20
CA PHE A 91 10.10 2.45 12.64
C PHE A 91 9.64 3.63 11.76
N GLY A 92 9.43 3.35 10.48
CA GLY A 92 8.88 4.27 9.50
C GLY A 92 7.36 4.16 9.48
N SER A 93 6.71 5.32 9.44
CA SER A 93 5.26 5.42 9.29
C SER A 93 4.95 6.64 8.43
N ALA A 94 4.48 6.40 7.21
CA ALA A 94 4.01 7.43 6.31
C ALA A 94 2.49 7.30 6.17
N ASN A 95 1.77 8.40 6.40
CA ASN A 95 0.32 8.43 6.31
C ASN A 95 -0.13 9.25 5.09
N SER A 96 -1.16 8.80 4.40
CA SER A 96 -1.73 9.50 3.26
C SER A 96 -3.26 9.44 3.27
N GLY A 97 -3.90 10.45 2.69
CA GLY A 97 -5.33 10.44 2.33
C GLY A 97 -5.47 10.22 0.83
N ASP A 98 -6.68 9.88 0.36
CA ASP A 98 -6.93 9.55 -1.06
C ASP A 98 -5.83 8.65 -1.62
N SER A 99 -5.58 7.60 -0.85
CA SER A 99 -4.43 6.73 -1.02
C SER A 99 -4.80 5.43 -1.73
N ILE A 100 -3.81 4.80 -2.36
CA ILE A 100 -3.95 3.51 -3.06
C ILE A 100 -4.63 2.42 -2.22
N ALA A 101 -4.45 2.46 -0.89
CA ALA A 101 -5.02 1.48 0.03
C ALA A 101 -6.56 1.43 0.03
N LEU A 102 -7.25 2.48 -0.42
CA LEU A 102 -8.71 2.41 -0.61
C LEU A 102 -9.09 1.49 -1.76
N MET A 103 -8.39 1.60 -2.89
CA MET A 103 -8.60 0.68 -4.01
C MET A 103 -8.18 -0.74 -3.66
N LEU A 104 -7.13 -0.93 -2.86
CA LEU A 104 -6.78 -2.25 -2.31
C LEU A 104 -7.93 -2.83 -1.46
N LYS A 105 -8.54 -2.00 -0.62
CA LYS A 105 -9.68 -2.41 0.20
C LYS A 105 -10.86 -2.84 -0.65
N PHE A 106 -11.20 -2.05 -1.67
CA PHE A 106 -12.25 -2.42 -2.63
C PHE A 106 -11.90 -3.62 -3.50
N ALA A 107 -10.61 -3.93 -3.70
CA ALA A 107 -10.15 -5.13 -4.39
C ALA A 107 -10.24 -6.40 -3.53
N GLY A 108 -10.48 -6.26 -2.23
CA GLY A 108 -10.61 -7.37 -1.28
C GLY A 108 -9.50 -7.47 -0.23
N PHE A 109 -8.60 -6.48 -0.14
CA PHE A 109 -7.42 -6.51 0.70
C PHE A 109 -7.38 -5.35 1.70
N ASP A 110 -7.41 -5.65 3.00
CA ASP A 110 -7.24 -4.62 4.04
C ASP A 110 -5.79 -4.17 4.17
N HIS A 111 -4.85 -5.06 3.85
CA HIS A 111 -3.41 -4.84 3.96
C HIS A 111 -2.67 -5.43 2.75
N LEU A 112 -1.58 -4.77 2.35
CA LEU A 112 -0.64 -5.23 1.33
C LEU A 112 0.77 -5.20 1.91
N VAL A 113 1.45 -6.34 1.86
CA VAL A 113 2.84 -6.53 2.31
C VAL A 113 3.70 -6.82 1.09
N ILE A 114 4.71 -6.00 0.86
CA ILE A 114 5.64 -6.13 -0.27
C ILE A 114 7.03 -6.42 0.28
N SER A 115 7.61 -7.56 -0.10
CA SER A 115 8.97 -7.99 0.26
C SER A 115 9.82 -8.26 -0.99
N GLY A 116 11.10 -8.55 -0.76
CA GLY A 116 12.04 -8.85 -1.84
C GLY A 116 12.44 -7.60 -2.64
N LYS A 117 13.10 -7.86 -3.76
CA LYS A 117 13.57 -6.90 -4.76
C LYS A 117 13.47 -7.53 -6.13
N ALA A 118 12.86 -6.83 -7.09
CA ALA A 118 12.81 -7.28 -8.47
C ALA A 118 14.17 -7.12 -9.16
N GLU A 119 14.46 -7.96 -10.17
CA GLU A 119 15.73 -7.90 -10.93
C GLU A 119 15.89 -6.58 -11.71
N GLY A 120 14.78 -5.98 -12.13
CA GLY A 120 14.72 -4.68 -12.79
C GLY A 120 13.47 -3.89 -12.39
N PRO A 121 13.26 -2.69 -12.95
CA PRO A 121 12.08 -1.86 -12.68
C PRO A 121 10.77 -2.61 -12.94
N VAL A 122 9.90 -2.65 -11.93
CA VAL A 122 8.56 -3.24 -12.03
C VAL A 122 7.49 -2.33 -11.47
N TYR A 123 6.24 -2.54 -11.88
CA TYR A 123 5.07 -2.03 -11.18
C TYR A 123 4.14 -3.18 -10.81
N LEU A 124 3.42 -3.01 -9.70
CA LEU A 124 2.44 -3.98 -9.21
C LEU A 124 1.04 -3.55 -9.66
N LYS A 125 0.35 -4.38 -10.45
CA LYS A 125 -1.05 -4.18 -10.84
C LYS A 125 -1.96 -5.05 -10.01
N ILE A 126 -2.95 -4.43 -9.37
CA ILE A 126 -3.99 -5.09 -8.57
C ILE A 126 -5.35 -4.69 -9.14
N ASP A 127 -6.11 -5.67 -9.60
CA ASP A 127 -7.45 -5.47 -10.13
C ASP A 127 -8.36 -6.54 -9.56
N ASP A 128 -9.05 -6.20 -8.47
CA ASP A 128 -9.78 -7.17 -7.65
C ASP A 128 -8.90 -8.39 -7.29
N ASP A 129 -9.19 -9.58 -7.81
CA ASP A 129 -8.42 -10.80 -7.52
C ASP A 129 -7.21 -11.00 -8.47
N GLU A 130 -7.08 -10.21 -9.54
CA GLU A 130 -5.95 -10.29 -10.45
C GLU A 130 -4.78 -9.43 -9.92
N VAL A 131 -3.65 -10.09 -9.64
CA VAL A 131 -2.44 -9.43 -9.13
C VAL A 131 -1.25 -9.81 -10.00
N GLN A 132 -0.59 -8.82 -10.57
CA GLN A 132 0.51 -9.00 -11.53
C GLN A 132 1.69 -8.10 -11.21
N ILE A 133 2.91 -8.64 -11.33
CA ILE A 133 4.16 -7.87 -11.31
C ILE A 133 4.56 -7.67 -12.77
N LEU A 134 4.54 -6.43 -13.24
CA LEU A 134 4.72 -6.06 -14.64
C LEU A 134 5.98 -5.20 -14.82
N ASP A 135 6.54 -5.22 -16.03
CA ASP A 135 7.71 -4.41 -16.37
C ASP A 135 7.42 -2.90 -16.24
N ALA A 136 8.36 -2.15 -15.67
CA ALA A 136 8.28 -0.69 -15.55
C ALA A 136 9.51 0.02 -16.13
N THR A 137 10.29 -0.62 -17.01
CA THR A 137 11.49 0.01 -17.58
C THR A 137 11.15 1.29 -18.33
N HIS A 138 10.02 1.32 -19.04
CA HIS A 138 9.50 2.49 -19.75
C HIS A 138 9.00 3.64 -18.84
N LEU A 139 8.88 3.39 -17.53
CA LEU A 139 8.48 4.37 -16.51
C LEU A 139 9.66 4.84 -15.66
N TRP A 140 10.76 4.08 -15.63
CA TRP A 140 11.93 4.42 -14.81
C TRP A 140 12.59 5.70 -15.33
N GLY A 141 12.94 6.62 -14.43
CA GLY A 141 13.46 7.95 -14.75
C GLY A 141 12.39 9.03 -14.95
N LYS A 142 11.13 8.65 -15.22
CA LYS A 142 10.00 9.61 -15.31
C LYS A 142 9.64 10.16 -13.94
N ASP A 143 9.22 11.42 -13.89
CA ASP A 143 8.69 11.99 -12.65
C ASP A 143 7.31 11.40 -12.26
N VAL A 144 6.76 11.82 -11.12
CA VAL A 144 5.48 11.30 -10.62
C VAL A 144 4.28 11.72 -11.49
N PHE A 145 4.36 12.86 -12.17
CA PHE A 145 3.31 13.36 -13.05
C PHE A 145 3.30 12.56 -14.36
N GLU A 146 4.46 12.46 -14.99
CA GLU A 146 4.68 11.70 -16.22
C GLU A 146 4.38 10.21 -16.04
N THR A 147 4.81 9.62 -14.92
CA THR A 147 4.49 8.22 -14.58
C THR A 147 2.98 8.02 -14.46
N THR A 148 2.30 8.93 -13.76
CA THR A 148 0.84 8.83 -13.58
C THR A 148 0.10 8.99 -14.91
N ASP A 149 0.49 9.97 -15.73
CA ASP A 149 -0.14 10.19 -17.04
C ASP A 149 0.08 9.03 -18.01
N THR A 150 1.30 8.47 -18.03
CA THR A 150 1.61 7.30 -18.85
C THR A 150 0.70 6.13 -18.45
N LEU A 151 0.63 5.82 -17.16
CA LEU A 151 -0.18 4.71 -16.66
C LEU A 151 -1.68 4.95 -16.81
N TRP A 152 -2.19 6.19 -16.73
CA TRP A 152 -3.61 6.46 -17.03
C TRP A 152 -3.96 6.34 -18.51
N ALA A 153 -3.02 6.65 -19.42
CA ALA A 153 -3.22 6.43 -20.84
C ALA A 153 -3.29 4.93 -21.18
N GLU A 154 -2.51 4.11 -20.49
CA GLU A 154 -2.46 2.64 -20.64
C GLU A 154 -3.60 1.93 -19.91
N LEU A 155 -3.88 2.35 -18.68
CA LEU A 155 -4.77 1.72 -17.70
C LEU A 155 -5.83 2.73 -17.26
N LYS A 156 -6.97 2.72 -17.94
CA LYS A 156 -8.10 3.59 -17.60
C LYS A 156 -8.68 3.21 -16.22
N ASP A 157 -9.00 4.23 -15.42
CA ASP A 157 -9.69 4.13 -14.12
C ASP A 157 -8.91 3.41 -12.99
N TYR A 158 -7.58 3.40 -13.05
CA TYR A 158 -6.73 2.91 -11.96
C TYR A 158 -6.24 4.06 -11.08
N TRP A 159 -6.13 3.81 -9.78
CA TRP A 159 -5.34 4.65 -8.89
C TRP A 159 -3.88 4.24 -8.99
N ILE A 160 -2.99 5.22 -8.96
CA ILE A 160 -1.55 5.02 -9.16
C ILE A 160 -0.83 5.62 -7.97
N ASN A 161 -0.05 4.81 -7.25
CA ASN A 161 0.95 5.27 -6.30
C ASN A 161 2.35 5.01 -6.87
N CYS A 162 3.17 6.03 -7.05
CA CYS A 162 4.47 5.88 -7.71
C CYS A 162 5.57 6.72 -7.04
N ILE A 163 6.81 6.39 -7.39
CA ILE A 163 7.99 7.17 -7.06
C ILE A 163 8.51 7.91 -8.30
N GLY A 164 9.16 9.05 -8.08
CA GLY A 164 9.95 9.73 -9.10
C GLY A 164 11.45 9.45 -8.95
N PRO A 165 12.31 10.20 -9.67
CA PRO A 165 13.76 10.01 -9.65
C PRO A 165 14.40 10.04 -8.26
N ALA A 166 13.82 10.78 -7.30
CA ALA A 166 14.31 10.80 -5.93
C ALA A 166 14.21 9.43 -5.25
N GLY A 167 13.12 8.68 -5.49
CA GLY A 167 12.95 7.34 -4.96
C GLY A 167 13.88 6.34 -5.65
N GLU A 168 13.97 6.42 -6.98
CA GLU A 168 14.86 5.59 -7.80
C GLU A 168 16.33 5.74 -7.39
N ASN A 169 16.75 6.97 -7.06
CA ASN A 169 18.10 7.29 -6.59
C ASN A 169 18.27 7.17 -5.05
N LEU A 170 17.32 6.53 -4.36
CA LEU A 170 17.40 6.21 -2.94
C LEU A 170 17.60 7.42 -2.01
N VAL A 171 17.07 8.59 -2.38
CA VAL A 171 17.11 9.79 -1.53
C VAL A 171 16.35 9.47 -0.24
N ARG A 172 17.02 9.54 0.92
CA ARG A 172 16.49 9.02 2.21
C ARG A 172 15.16 9.62 2.65
N PHE A 173 14.77 10.78 2.12
CA PHE A 173 13.49 11.44 2.39
C PHE A 173 12.53 11.44 1.17
N ALA A 174 12.78 10.61 0.16
CA ALA A 174 11.92 10.46 -0.99
C ALA A 174 10.51 10.02 -0.58
N SER A 175 9.52 10.61 -1.23
CA SER A 175 8.10 10.33 -1.04
C SER A 175 7.58 9.36 -2.11
N ALA A 176 6.42 8.78 -1.84
CA ALA A 176 5.59 8.14 -2.86
C ALA A 176 4.29 8.95 -3.05
N VAL A 177 3.85 9.13 -4.28
CA VAL A 177 2.74 10.02 -4.65
C VAL A 177 1.62 9.23 -5.28
N THR A 178 0.39 9.46 -4.81
CA THR A 178 -0.85 8.89 -5.32
C THR A 178 -1.57 9.93 -6.20
N ASN A 179 -1.93 9.52 -7.42
CA ASN A 179 -2.72 10.31 -8.38
C ASN A 179 -2.23 11.76 -8.57
N LYS A 180 -0.91 11.99 -8.51
CA LYS A 180 -0.23 13.30 -8.59
C LYS A 180 -0.38 14.25 -7.39
N HIS A 181 -1.19 13.95 -6.38
CA HIS A 181 -1.48 14.92 -5.31
C HIS A 181 -1.29 14.41 -3.89
N SER A 182 -1.60 13.14 -3.61
CA SER A 182 -1.59 12.61 -2.24
C SER A 182 -0.27 11.96 -1.92
N LEU A 183 0.36 12.31 -0.80
CA LEU A 183 1.72 11.87 -0.51
C LEU A 183 1.80 10.94 0.69
N TYR A 184 2.64 9.92 0.57
CA TYR A 184 3.35 9.31 1.69
C TYR A 184 4.67 10.05 1.84
N GLY A 185 4.64 11.17 2.58
CA GLY A 185 5.62 12.25 2.42
C GLY A 185 6.88 12.18 3.29
N ARG A 186 6.93 11.29 4.29
CA ARG A 186 7.98 11.29 5.31
C ARG A 186 8.56 9.90 5.54
N THR A 187 9.69 9.87 6.23
CA THR A 187 10.41 8.65 6.62
C THR A 187 10.91 7.81 5.44
N GLY A 188 10.94 8.33 4.21
CA GLY A 188 11.73 7.75 3.12
C GLY A 188 11.11 6.58 2.37
N ILE A 189 9.77 6.47 2.31
CA ILE A 189 9.09 5.37 1.58
C ILE A 189 9.54 5.27 0.13
N GLY A 190 9.77 6.41 -0.53
CA GLY A 190 10.16 6.43 -1.93
C GLY A 190 11.50 5.74 -2.16
N ALA A 191 12.44 5.87 -1.23
CA ALA A 191 13.72 5.18 -1.28
C ALA A 191 13.58 3.68 -1.03
N VAL A 192 12.67 3.26 -0.14
CA VAL A 192 12.41 1.83 0.11
C VAL A 192 11.72 1.18 -1.10
N MET A 193 10.79 1.87 -1.77
CA MET A 193 10.22 1.40 -3.04
C MET A 193 11.29 1.30 -4.13
N GLY A 194 12.13 2.34 -4.27
CA GLY A 194 13.21 2.37 -5.25
C GLY A 194 14.26 1.28 -5.02
N SER A 195 14.61 0.97 -3.76
CA SER A 195 15.61 -0.07 -3.46
C SER A 195 15.16 -1.48 -3.89
N LYS A 196 13.84 -1.67 -3.99
CA LYS A 196 13.18 -2.90 -4.45
C LYS A 196 12.93 -2.93 -5.96
N ASN A 197 13.35 -1.90 -6.69
CA ASN A 197 13.01 -1.66 -8.09
C ASN A 197 11.48 -1.54 -8.34
N LEU A 198 10.70 -1.14 -7.33
CA LEU A 198 9.26 -0.96 -7.46
C LEU A 198 8.94 0.48 -7.84
N LYS A 199 8.62 0.72 -9.11
CA LYS A 199 8.28 2.04 -9.63
C LYS A 199 6.91 2.52 -9.18
N ALA A 200 5.92 1.63 -9.21
CA ALA A 200 4.54 1.98 -8.94
C ALA A 200 3.71 0.80 -8.41
N ILE A 201 2.61 1.13 -7.74
CA ILE A 201 1.50 0.25 -7.42
C ILE A 201 0.28 0.87 -8.08
N VAL A 202 -0.39 0.10 -8.94
CA VAL A 202 -1.65 0.50 -9.58
C VAL A 202 -2.76 -0.40 -9.08
N ALA A 203 -3.88 0.20 -8.69
CA ALA A 203 -4.97 -0.56 -8.09
C ALA A 203 -6.34 -0.08 -8.56
N ARG A 204 -7.22 -1.05 -8.81
CA ARG A 204 -8.65 -0.88 -9.00
C ARG A 204 -9.38 -1.96 -8.19
N GLY A 205 -10.48 -1.57 -7.56
CA GLY A 205 -11.28 -2.49 -6.77
C GLY A 205 -12.77 -2.17 -6.91
N SER A 206 -13.60 -3.20 -6.99
CA SER A 206 -15.04 -3.07 -7.30
C SER A 206 -15.97 -3.66 -6.25
N LYS A 207 -15.48 -4.35 -5.23
CA LYS A 207 -16.28 -5.20 -4.32
C LYS A 207 -17.08 -4.43 -3.26
N GLY A 208 -16.70 -3.18 -2.96
CA GLY A 208 -17.32 -2.36 -1.90
C GLY A 208 -17.10 -2.90 -0.48
N ILE A 209 -17.55 -2.16 0.53
CA ILE A 209 -17.38 -2.52 1.95
C ILE A 209 -18.75 -2.52 2.67
N THR A 210 -19.01 -3.58 3.43
CA THR A 210 -20.24 -3.69 4.23
C THR A 210 -20.06 -3.12 5.63
N VAL A 211 -21.12 -2.53 6.17
CA VAL A 211 -21.21 -2.08 7.57
C VAL A 211 -22.22 -2.93 8.33
N ALA A 212 -22.04 -3.09 9.64
CA ALA A 212 -22.83 -4.01 10.46
C ALA A 212 -24.32 -3.60 10.55
N ASP A 213 -24.58 -2.32 10.80
CA ASP A 213 -25.93 -1.75 10.84
C ASP A 213 -25.98 -0.54 9.92
N ARG A 214 -26.44 -0.77 8.69
CA ARG A 214 -26.51 0.25 7.64
C ARG A 214 -27.39 1.43 8.04
N LYS A 215 -28.56 1.19 8.64
CA LYS A 215 -29.52 2.26 9.00
C LYS A 215 -28.95 3.15 10.09
N ARG A 216 -28.37 2.54 11.13
CA ARG A 216 -27.74 3.29 12.22
C ARG A 216 -26.49 4.02 11.75
N PHE A 217 -25.69 3.40 10.88
CA PHE A 217 -24.49 4.03 10.33
C PHE A 217 -24.83 5.32 9.57
N PHE A 218 -25.78 5.26 8.63
CA PHE A 218 -26.22 6.46 7.89
C PHE A 218 -26.74 7.57 8.82
N LYS A 219 -27.57 7.24 9.81
CA LYS A 219 -28.04 8.21 10.81
C LYS A 219 -26.91 8.90 11.59
N ILE A 220 -25.75 8.27 11.74
CA ILE A 220 -24.60 8.83 12.47
C ILE A 220 -23.71 9.68 11.56
N VAL A 221 -23.63 9.35 10.27
CA VAL A 221 -22.76 10.05 9.32
C VAL A 221 -23.45 11.22 8.60
N ASP A 222 -24.77 11.29 8.64
CA ASP A 222 -25.58 12.45 8.23
C ASP A 222 -25.35 13.65 9.18
#